data_AF-T0RL79-F1
#
_entry.id   AF-T0RL79-F1
#
_cell.length_a   1.000
_cell.length_b   1.000
_cell.length_c   1.000
_cell.angle_alpha   90.00
_cell.angle_beta   90.00
_cell.angle_gamma   90.00
#
_symmetry.space_group_name_H-M   'P 1'
#
loop_
_entity.id
_entity.type
_entity.pdbx_description
1 polymer ?
#
loop_
_entity_poly.entity_id
_entity_poly.type
_entity_poly.pdbx_seq_one_letter_code
_entity_poly.pdbx_strand_id
1 'polypeptide(L)'
;MLSKKIKFFIAIFVSLISLASGVHELDYKLNNAYVSYYKSIYHFINLANSSEKFYFEDYQRDEILKITSRFITELDQAVPDHEDLGRDRNIYSKKNKSFVLNKIIYFKWLSRFIETSMSGGNALVAVVGEDSKRFKKLVKAVLRQGSQVRNPSRNHDSRFKNNLRIIDMYNDVDKLIKTHKLKSFEAELVAQSLSELIESLSSIREISKDINYKVGSYSILYHLKVFLLKAASFIALPGEHKISSNTLNQIDEELLPGDIGVIQRYNKLSNIVFKGNWTHSLMYLGRFSKFQNYFDNDIKTRVFYFQRCISEDLQCNDYISYLELKFPDAMKKFIDGEYLKDPIMTIESLKPGVILFNQKKSMGWDNLALFRPRLSTLDKARAIEAAFSKLGAPYDYNFNGQTNDRLVCTELISYSYQSDPRIFKQGISWEMNFVMNHPVMYAFDIVETYFKRKGKSNQELDLVIYVKGEKGEFGKARRGSEAELLKTVDLKD
;
A
#
# COMPACT_ATOMS: atom_id res chain seq x y z
N MET A 1 -13.66 -44.52 27.90
CA MET A 1 -12.27 -44.98 27.62
C MET A 1 -11.42 -44.01 26.79
N LEU A 2 -12.00 -42.98 26.14
CA LEU A 2 -11.24 -41.95 25.39
C LEU A 2 -10.64 -40.82 26.26
N SER A 3 -11.17 -40.52 27.45
CA SER A 3 -10.70 -39.38 28.26
C SER A 3 -9.44 -39.63 29.10
N LYS A 4 -9.08 -40.90 29.35
CA LYS A 4 -7.85 -41.26 30.08
C LYS A 4 -6.61 -41.23 29.18
N LYS A 5 -6.73 -41.50 27.87
CA LYS A 5 -5.60 -41.42 26.91
C LYS A 5 -5.19 -39.98 26.60
N ILE A 6 -6.13 -39.04 26.58
CA ILE A 6 -5.84 -37.61 26.35
C ILE A 6 -5.18 -36.97 27.59
N LYS A 7 -5.62 -37.33 28.81
CA LYS A 7 -4.95 -36.89 30.04
C LYS A 7 -3.56 -37.51 30.22
N PHE A 8 -3.33 -38.73 29.72
CA PHE A 8 -2.00 -39.36 29.73
C PHE A 8 -1.05 -38.73 28.70
N PHE A 9 -1.55 -38.29 27.55
CA PHE A 9 -0.75 -37.52 26.57
C PHE A 9 -0.39 -36.11 27.07
N ILE A 10 -1.30 -35.43 27.78
CA ILE A 10 -1.04 -34.12 28.39
C ILE A 10 -0.12 -34.25 29.62
N ALA A 11 -0.23 -35.34 30.40
CA ALA A 11 0.63 -35.57 31.56
C ALA A 11 2.07 -35.93 31.18
N ILE A 12 2.29 -36.65 30.08
CA ILE A 12 3.64 -36.94 29.55
C ILE A 12 4.28 -35.69 28.92
N PHE A 13 3.48 -34.79 28.34
CA PHE A 13 3.99 -33.50 27.84
C PHE A 13 4.36 -32.52 28.96
N VAL A 14 3.69 -32.60 30.12
CA VAL A 14 3.93 -31.69 31.25
C VAL A 14 5.03 -32.20 32.19
N SER A 15 5.35 -33.50 32.21
CA SER A 15 6.41 -34.06 33.08
C SER A 15 7.82 -34.13 32.46
N LEU A 16 8.01 -33.64 31.23
CA LEU A 16 9.33 -33.54 30.56
C LEU A 16 9.90 -32.12 30.54
N ILE A 17 9.21 -31.15 31.15
CA ILE A 17 9.52 -29.71 31.07
C ILE A 17 10.70 -29.29 31.98
N SER A 18 11.23 -30.16 32.85
CA SER A 18 12.26 -29.73 33.81
C SER A 18 13.71 -29.83 33.33
N LEU A 19 13.99 -30.10 32.04
CA LEU A 19 15.34 -30.15 31.47
C LEU A 19 15.37 -29.66 30.01
N ALA A 20 14.72 -28.55 29.71
CA ALA A 20 14.81 -27.95 28.37
C ALA A 20 16.23 -27.42 28.12
N SER A 21 16.95 -28.01 27.17
CA SER A 21 18.11 -27.36 26.57
C SER A 21 17.68 -26.00 25.99
N GLY A 22 18.52 -24.96 26.04
CA GLY A 22 18.17 -23.61 25.55
C GLY A 22 17.66 -23.54 24.09
N VAL A 23 17.89 -24.56 23.29
CA VAL A 23 17.41 -24.67 21.89
C VAL A 23 15.92 -25.02 21.81
N HIS A 24 15.43 -25.85 22.72
CA HIS A 24 14.00 -26.16 22.81
C HIS A 24 13.22 -24.94 23.31
N GLU A 25 13.78 -24.21 24.28
CA GLU A 25 13.20 -22.95 24.74
C GLU A 25 13.15 -21.91 23.61
N LEU A 26 14.22 -21.81 22.81
CA LEU A 26 14.27 -20.95 21.64
C LEU A 26 13.22 -21.33 20.58
N ASP A 27 13.14 -22.62 20.19
CA ASP A 27 12.16 -23.08 19.21
C ASP A 27 10.73 -22.88 19.70
N TYR A 28 10.46 -23.16 20.98
CA TYR A 28 9.16 -22.91 21.60
C TYR A 28 8.79 -21.42 21.60
N LYS A 29 9.73 -20.54 21.97
CA LYS A 29 9.55 -19.09 21.96
C LYS A 29 9.21 -18.60 20.55
N LEU A 30 9.99 -19.01 19.54
CA LEU A 30 9.78 -18.59 18.15
C LEU A 30 8.53 -19.19 17.52
N ASN A 31 8.16 -20.42 17.90
CA ASN A 31 6.87 -21.01 17.52
C ASN A 31 5.70 -20.16 18.03
N ASN A 32 5.72 -19.75 19.30
CA ASN A 32 4.66 -18.92 19.87
C ASN A 32 4.59 -17.54 19.20
N ALA A 33 5.74 -16.91 18.96
CA ALA A 33 5.85 -15.67 18.20
C ALA A 33 5.24 -15.82 16.79
N TYR A 34 5.60 -16.90 16.09
CA TYR A 34 5.09 -17.18 14.75
C TYR A 34 3.59 -17.49 14.73
N VAL A 35 3.07 -18.26 15.68
CA VAL A 35 1.63 -18.54 15.79
C VAL A 35 0.85 -17.23 16.04
N SER A 36 1.38 -16.33 16.87
CA SER A 36 0.81 -15.00 17.10
C SER A 36 0.82 -14.15 15.83
N TYR A 37 1.95 -14.12 15.12
CA TYR A 37 2.08 -13.47 13.81
C TYR A 37 1.08 -14.03 12.80
N TYR A 38 1.04 -15.35 12.62
CA TYR A 38 0.17 -16.02 11.66
C TYR A 38 -1.30 -15.72 11.93
N LYS A 39 -1.75 -15.82 13.18
CA LYS A 39 -3.13 -15.47 13.56
C LYS A 39 -3.47 -14.02 13.24
N SER A 40 -2.53 -13.11 13.46
CA SER A 40 -2.71 -11.67 13.21
C SER A 40 -2.73 -11.35 11.72
N ILE A 41 -1.93 -12.06 10.90
CA ILE A 41 -1.82 -11.79 9.45
C ILE A 41 -2.84 -12.58 8.60
N TYR A 42 -3.44 -13.64 9.16
CA TYR A 42 -4.30 -14.58 8.43
C TYR A 42 -5.47 -13.91 7.69
N HIS A 43 -6.13 -12.94 8.33
CA HIS A 43 -7.21 -12.21 7.68
C HIS A 43 -6.72 -11.43 6.46
N PHE A 44 -5.55 -10.78 6.54
CA PHE A 44 -4.94 -10.06 5.43
C PHE A 44 -4.52 -10.99 4.30
N ILE A 45 -4.00 -12.18 4.59
CA ILE A 45 -3.72 -13.21 3.57
C ILE A 45 -5.00 -13.54 2.78
N ASN A 46 -6.12 -13.78 3.47
CA ASN A 46 -7.38 -14.09 2.82
C ASN A 46 -7.95 -12.91 2.02
N LEU A 47 -7.85 -11.69 2.56
CA LEU A 47 -8.25 -10.47 1.85
C LEU A 47 -7.44 -10.29 0.57
N ALA A 48 -6.11 -10.43 0.62
CA ALA A 48 -5.25 -10.29 -0.54
C ALA A 48 -5.49 -11.35 -1.63
N ASN A 49 -6.00 -12.52 -1.24
CA ASN A 49 -6.37 -13.59 -2.16
C ASN A 49 -7.84 -13.51 -2.63
N SER A 50 -8.60 -12.50 -2.22
CA SER A 50 -10.04 -12.37 -2.54
C SER A 50 -10.32 -11.97 -3.99
N SER A 51 -9.40 -11.23 -4.62
CA SER A 51 -9.48 -10.87 -6.04
C SER A 51 -8.09 -10.55 -6.61
N GLU A 52 -7.93 -10.71 -7.92
CA GLU A 52 -6.67 -10.36 -8.60
C GLU A 52 -6.34 -8.86 -8.53
N LYS A 53 -7.34 -8.00 -8.27
CA LYS A 53 -7.20 -6.54 -8.21
C LYS A 53 -7.26 -5.96 -6.79
N PHE A 54 -7.04 -6.77 -5.76
CA PHE A 54 -7.12 -6.31 -4.37
C PHE A 54 -5.93 -5.43 -3.96
N TYR A 55 -6.18 -4.38 -3.16
CA TYR A 55 -5.16 -3.56 -2.51
C TYR A 55 -5.50 -3.30 -1.05
N PHE A 56 -4.48 -3.14 -0.21
CA PHE A 56 -4.67 -2.78 1.19
C PHE A 56 -4.81 -1.28 1.36
N GLU A 57 -5.79 -0.87 2.16
CA GLU A 57 -5.93 0.51 2.62
C GLU A 57 -4.82 0.88 3.62
N ASP A 58 -4.56 2.17 3.82
CA ASP A 58 -3.38 2.65 4.55
C ASP A 58 -3.37 2.13 5.99
N TYR A 59 -4.53 2.09 6.66
CA TYR A 59 -4.64 1.52 7.99
C TYR A 59 -4.31 0.02 8.03
N GLN A 60 -4.68 -0.73 6.98
CA GLN A 60 -4.39 -2.16 6.86
C GLN A 60 -2.90 -2.35 6.60
N ARG A 61 -2.29 -1.48 5.78
CA ARG A 61 -0.85 -1.47 5.51
C ARG A 61 -0.05 -1.19 6.78
N ASP A 62 -0.42 -0.16 7.54
CA ASP A 62 0.18 0.16 8.84
C ASP A 62 0.13 -1.06 9.78
N GLU A 63 -1.02 -1.72 9.84
CA GLU A 63 -1.23 -2.89 10.69
C GLU A 63 -0.37 -4.08 10.25
N ILE A 64 -0.34 -4.39 8.95
CA ILE A 64 0.52 -5.42 8.36
C ILE A 64 2.00 -5.14 8.68
N LEU A 65 2.46 -3.91 8.48
CA LEU A 65 3.85 -3.49 8.73
C LEU A 65 4.19 -3.61 10.22
N LYS A 66 3.27 -3.23 11.11
CA LYS A 66 3.44 -3.34 12.56
C LYS A 66 3.52 -4.80 13.01
N ILE A 67 2.62 -5.67 12.52
CA ILE A 67 2.60 -7.11 12.80
C ILE A 67 3.91 -7.75 12.33
N THR A 68 4.30 -7.47 11.08
CA THR A 68 5.51 -8.01 10.44
C THR A 68 6.77 -7.54 11.17
N SER A 69 6.89 -6.24 11.45
CA SER A 69 8.05 -5.67 12.13
C SER A 69 8.21 -6.25 13.54
N ARG A 70 7.11 -6.42 14.27
CA ARG A 70 7.13 -7.06 15.60
C ARG A 70 7.72 -8.47 15.52
N PHE A 71 7.23 -9.31 14.61
CA PHE A 71 7.72 -10.67 14.47
C PHE A 71 9.21 -10.71 14.08
N ILE A 72 9.64 -9.87 13.11
CA ILE A 72 11.04 -9.81 12.72
C ILE A 72 11.93 -9.34 13.89
N THR A 73 11.49 -8.36 14.68
CA THR A 73 12.20 -7.93 15.88
C THR A 73 12.29 -9.05 16.92
N GLU A 74 11.20 -9.79 17.17
CA GLU A 74 11.23 -10.94 18.09
C GLU A 74 12.17 -12.05 17.59
N LEU A 75 12.17 -12.31 16.28
CA LEU A 75 13.07 -13.27 15.63
C LEU A 75 14.54 -12.85 15.77
N ASP A 76 14.87 -11.58 15.48
CA ASP A 76 16.23 -11.04 15.57
C ASP A 76 16.72 -10.95 17.02
N GLN A 77 15.84 -10.65 17.99
CA GLN A 77 16.19 -10.65 19.42
C GLN A 77 16.38 -12.05 19.99
N ALA A 78 15.74 -13.06 19.42
CA ALA A 78 15.86 -14.44 19.88
C ALA A 78 17.23 -15.05 19.55
N VAL A 79 17.97 -14.48 18.59
CA VAL A 79 19.34 -14.88 18.24
C VAL A 79 20.22 -13.63 18.10
N PRO A 80 20.89 -13.20 19.19
CA PRO A 80 21.79 -12.05 19.15
C PRO A 80 22.91 -12.27 18.12
N ASP A 81 23.23 -11.22 17.37
CA ASP A 81 24.29 -11.12 16.35
C ASP A 81 24.08 -11.87 15.04
N HIS A 82 23.14 -11.41 14.20
CA HIS A 82 23.08 -11.80 12.78
C HIS A 82 24.07 -11.03 11.88
N GLU A 83 24.47 -9.81 12.24
CA GLU A 83 25.38 -8.99 11.42
C GLU A 83 26.85 -9.44 11.50
N ASP A 84 27.22 -10.15 12.57
CA ASP A 84 28.58 -10.67 12.78
C ASP A 84 28.76 -12.16 12.41
N LEU A 85 27.69 -12.85 11.99
CA LEU A 85 27.74 -14.24 11.48
C LEU A 85 28.57 -14.40 10.20
N GLY A 86 29.14 -13.32 9.67
CA GLY A 86 29.98 -13.33 8.48
C GLY A 86 31.27 -12.52 8.57
N ARG A 87 31.64 -11.92 9.72
CA ARG A 87 32.77 -10.97 9.74
C ARG A 87 33.79 -11.14 10.85
N ASP A 88 33.44 -11.59 12.06
CA ASP A 88 34.47 -11.74 13.10
C ASP A 88 35.23 -13.08 13.01
N ARG A 89 36.52 -13.02 12.71
CA ARG A 89 37.36 -14.20 12.39
C ARG A 89 37.96 -14.88 13.62
N ASN A 90 37.97 -14.22 14.77
CA ASN A 90 38.77 -14.64 15.93
C ASN A 90 38.00 -15.28 17.08
N ILE A 91 36.66 -15.28 17.05
CA ILE A 91 35.82 -15.96 18.08
C ILE A 91 35.50 -17.41 17.67
N TYR A 92 35.68 -17.78 16.39
CA TYR A 92 35.19 -19.02 15.80
C TYR A 92 36.19 -20.18 15.78
N SER A 93 36.77 -20.48 16.94
CA SER A 93 37.59 -21.68 17.12
C SER A 93 36.96 -22.60 18.17
N LYS A 94 36.31 -23.66 17.67
CA LYS A 94 35.66 -24.81 18.35
C LYS A 94 34.15 -24.65 18.66
N LYS A 95 33.36 -25.45 17.93
CA LYS A 95 32.28 -26.30 18.48
C LYS A 95 31.29 -25.63 19.46
N ASN A 96 30.74 -24.46 19.15
CA ASN A 96 29.62 -23.98 19.95
C ASN A 96 28.33 -24.66 19.49
N LYS A 97 27.99 -25.78 20.14
CA LYS A 97 26.73 -26.53 19.94
C LYS A 97 25.51 -25.60 19.91
N SER A 98 25.48 -24.61 20.81
CA SER A 98 24.39 -23.63 20.90
C SER A 98 24.24 -22.81 19.61
N PHE A 99 25.37 -22.40 19.02
CA PHE A 99 25.38 -21.61 17.78
C PHE A 99 24.74 -22.36 16.61
N VAL A 100 25.16 -23.61 16.36
CA VAL A 100 24.65 -24.42 15.25
C VAL A 100 23.16 -24.65 15.39
N LEU A 101 22.72 -24.96 16.61
CA LEU A 101 21.31 -25.21 16.90
C LEU A 101 20.47 -23.93 16.76
N ASN A 102 20.91 -22.80 17.33
CA ASN A 102 20.22 -21.52 17.19
C ASN A 102 20.11 -21.07 15.74
N LYS A 103 21.16 -21.30 14.92
CA LYS A 103 21.15 -21.00 13.49
C LYS A 103 20.09 -21.82 12.74
N ILE A 104 19.98 -23.13 13.03
CA ILE A 104 18.98 -24.00 12.40
C ILE A 104 17.57 -23.52 12.75
N ILE A 105 17.32 -23.26 14.03
CA ILE A 105 16.02 -22.78 14.51
C ILE A 105 15.67 -21.40 13.92
N TYR A 106 16.61 -20.45 13.90
CA TYR A 106 16.39 -19.13 13.29
C TYR A 106 15.98 -19.25 11.82
N PHE A 107 16.75 -19.99 11.01
CA PHE A 107 16.47 -20.08 9.58
C PHE A 107 15.19 -20.86 9.28
N LYS A 108 14.81 -21.87 10.10
CA LYS A 108 13.50 -22.50 10.05
C LYS A 108 12.38 -21.46 10.15
N TRP A 109 12.37 -20.66 11.23
CA TRP A 109 11.31 -19.68 11.44
C TRP A 109 11.34 -18.50 10.47
N LEU A 110 12.54 -18.04 10.06
CA LEU A 110 12.66 -17.03 9.00
C LEU A 110 12.09 -17.54 7.67
N SER A 111 12.33 -18.80 7.32
CA SER A 111 11.79 -19.39 6.09
C SER A 111 10.26 -19.47 6.12
N ARG A 112 9.67 -19.92 7.24
CA ARG A 112 8.20 -19.96 7.44
C ARG A 112 7.55 -18.57 7.33
N PHE A 113 8.20 -17.56 7.90
CA PHE A 113 7.74 -16.17 7.77
C PHE A 113 7.74 -15.70 6.32
N ILE A 114 8.81 -15.98 5.56
CA ILE A 114 8.91 -15.60 4.14
C ILE A 114 7.83 -16.31 3.32
N GLU A 115 7.65 -17.62 3.51
CA GLU A 115 6.60 -18.38 2.83
C GLU A 115 5.21 -17.82 3.11
N THR A 116 4.90 -17.57 4.38
CA THR A 116 3.62 -16.99 4.79
C THR A 116 3.39 -15.62 4.17
N SER A 117 4.40 -14.76 4.22
CA SER A 117 4.36 -13.43 3.60
C SER A 117 4.11 -13.51 2.09
N MET A 118 4.63 -14.55 1.44
CA MET A 118 4.49 -14.80 0.01
C MET A 118 3.18 -15.50 -0.38
N SER A 119 2.44 -16.04 0.58
CA SER A 119 1.17 -16.77 0.36
C SER A 119 -0.06 -15.87 0.20
N GLY A 120 -0.02 -14.63 0.70
CA GLY A 120 -1.09 -13.64 0.54
C GLY A 120 -1.09 -12.96 -0.83
N GLY A 121 -0.73 -13.70 -1.87
CA GLY A 121 -0.62 -13.18 -3.22
C GLY A 121 0.26 -11.94 -3.31
N ASN A 122 -0.14 -11.06 -4.20
CA ASN A 122 0.68 -9.98 -4.68
C ASN A 122 0.56 -8.71 -3.82
N ALA A 123 -0.63 -8.43 -3.29
CA ALA A 123 -0.89 -7.26 -2.44
C ALA A 123 -0.14 -7.35 -1.10
N LEU A 124 -0.10 -8.53 -0.47
CA LEU A 124 0.58 -8.71 0.83
C LEU A 124 2.10 -8.60 0.68
N VAL A 125 2.65 -9.19 -0.37
CA VAL A 125 4.10 -9.12 -0.65
C VAL A 125 4.53 -7.69 -0.93
N ALA A 126 3.70 -6.87 -1.59
CA ALA A 126 3.99 -5.47 -1.83
C ALA A 126 4.11 -4.66 -0.52
N VAL A 127 3.26 -4.95 0.47
CA VAL A 127 3.28 -4.27 1.78
C VAL A 127 4.43 -4.80 2.66
N VAL A 128 4.55 -6.12 2.81
CA VAL A 128 5.64 -6.72 3.61
C VAL A 128 7.02 -6.37 3.01
N GLY A 129 7.07 -6.22 1.69
CA GLY A 129 8.24 -5.84 0.92
C GLY A 129 8.44 -4.34 0.72
N GLU A 130 7.73 -3.46 1.46
CA GLU A 130 7.84 -2.00 1.31
C GLU A 130 9.29 -1.51 1.53
N ASP A 131 9.98 -2.00 2.56
CA ASP A 131 11.46 -1.99 2.59
C ASP A 131 12.00 -3.14 1.74
N SER A 132 11.92 -2.97 0.42
CA SER A 132 12.31 -3.99 -0.55
C SER A 132 13.76 -4.41 -0.41
N LYS A 133 14.64 -3.53 0.08
CA LYS A 133 16.06 -3.83 0.33
C LYS A 133 16.22 -4.78 1.51
N ARG A 134 15.56 -4.50 2.63
CA ARG A 134 15.58 -5.36 3.82
C ARG A 134 14.90 -6.70 3.55
N PHE A 135 13.71 -6.70 2.95
CA PHE A 135 13.00 -7.94 2.63
C PHE A 135 13.80 -8.84 1.69
N LYS A 136 14.39 -8.29 0.63
CA LYS A 136 15.30 -9.05 -0.26
C LYS A 136 16.56 -9.54 0.46
N LYS A 137 17.09 -8.80 1.44
CA LYS A 137 18.24 -9.25 2.26
C LYS A 137 17.85 -10.51 3.03
N LEU A 138 16.66 -10.55 3.63
CA LEU A 138 16.13 -11.72 4.34
C LEU A 138 15.93 -12.92 3.41
N VAL A 139 15.27 -12.72 2.26
CA VAL A 139 15.08 -13.80 1.25
C VAL A 139 16.41 -14.35 0.75
N LYS A 140 17.36 -13.47 0.42
CA LYS A 140 18.71 -13.90 0.01
C LYS A 140 19.45 -14.62 1.15
N ALA A 141 19.25 -14.22 2.40
CA ALA A 141 19.87 -14.88 3.55
C ALA A 141 19.40 -16.33 3.69
N VAL A 142 18.09 -16.57 3.54
CA VAL A 142 17.50 -17.93 3.53
C VAL A 142 18.00 -18.72 2.33
N LEU A 143 17.86 -18.21 1.10
CA LEU A 143 18.28 -18.93 -0.11
C LEU A 143 19.77 -19.30 -0.12
N ARG A 144 20.64 -18.46 0.46
CA ARG A 144 22.07 -18.77 0.63
C ARG A 144 22.31 -20.03 1.46
N GLN A 145 21.42 -20.37 2.40
CA GLN A 145 21.53 -21.59 3.18
C GLN A 145 21.27 -22.87 2.36
N GLY A 146 20.52 -22.76 1.26
CA GLY A 146 20.23 -23.87 0.33
C GLY A 146 21.19 -24.01 -0.85
N SER A 147 22.20 -23.14 -0.95
CA SER A 147 23.23 -23.22 -1.99
C SER A 147 24.39 -24.07 -1.50
N GLN A 148 24.85 -25.07 -2.27
CA GLN A 148 26.07 -25.79 -1.91
C GLN A 148 27.30 -24.87 -2.01
N VAL A 149 28.30 -25.09 -1.16
CA VAL A 149 29.61 -24.46 -1.33
C VAL A 149 30.29 -25.13 -2.53
N ARG A 150 30.49 -24.38 -3.63
CA ARG A 150 31.28 -24.90 -4.76
C ARG A 150 32.68 -25.21 -4.25
N ASN A 151 33.04 -26.49 -4.30
CA ASN A 151 34.38 -27.06 -4.08
C ASN A 151 34.79 -27.39 -2.62
N PRO A 152 34.22 -28.44 -1.98
CA PRO A 152 34.61 -28.87 -0.63
C PRO A 152 36.04 -29.43 -0.53
N SER A 153 36.65 -29.83 -1.67
CA SER A 153 37.82 -30.72 -1.68
C SER A 153 39.18 -30.04 -1.93
N ARG A 154 39.23 -28.71 -2.12
CA ARG A 154 40.45 -28.05 -2.62
C ARG A 154 41.18 -27.09 -1.69
N ASN A 155 40.80 -26.95 -0.43
CA ASN A 155 41.64 -26.20 0.52
C ASN A 155 41.60 -26.80 1.91
N HIS A 156 42.74 -27.32 2.35
CA HIS A 156 43.10 -27.60 3.75
C HIS A 156 43.19 -26.33 4.62
N ASP A 157 42.59 -25.24 4.17
CA ASP A 157 42.71 -23.93 4.76
C ASP A 157 41.58 -23.73 5.79
N SER A 158 41.94 -23.27 6.97
CA SER A 158 41.09 -23.07 8.16
C SER A 158 39.85 -22.20 7.94
N ARG A 159 39.77 -21.53 6.78
CA ARG A 159 38.63 -20.74 6.28
C ARG A 159 37.37 -21.57 5.98
N PHE A 160 37.48 -22.89 5.77
CA PHE A 160 36.34 -23.76 5.45
C PHE A 160 35.35 -23.98 6.60
N LYS A 161 35.79 -23.82 7.86
CA LYS A 161 35.02 -24.23 9.04
C LYS A 161 33.97 -23.22 9.51
N ASN A 162 34.01 -21.98 9.03
CA ASN A 162 33.22 -20.89 9.63
C ASN A 162 31.93 -20.55 8.87
N ASN A 163 31.62 -21.23 7.76
CA ASN A 163 30.45 -20.92 6.90
C ASN A 163 29.61 -22.16 6.54
N LEU A 164 29.41 -23.10 7.48
CA LEU A 164 28.51 -24.25 7.28
C LEU A 164 27.10 -23.76 6.93
N ARG A 165 26.60 -24.16 5.75
CA ARG A 165 25.23 -23.85 5.29
C ARG A 165 24.28 -24.97 5.71
N ILE A 166 22.99 -24.65 5.79
CA ILE A 166 21.97 -25.62 6.20
C ILE A 166 21.94 -26.84 5.28
N ILE A 167 22.11 -26.67 3.97
CA ILE A 167 22.16 -27.80 3.03
C ILE A 167 23.31 -28.77 3.34
N ASP A 168 24.45 -28.25 3.78
CA ASP A 168 25.60 -29.08 4.17
C ASP A 168 25.28 -29.82 5.49
N MET A 169 24.57 -29.16 6.41
CA MET A 169 24.11 -29.76 7.67
C MET A 169 23.07 -30.85 7.46
N TYR A 170 22.17 -30.68 6.48
CA TYR A 170 21.13 -31.65 6.13
C TYR A 170 21.74 -32.91 5.49
N ASN A 171 22.66 -32.75 4.53
CA ASN A 171 23.31 -33.88 3.87
C ASN A 171 24.16 -34.74 4.83
N ASP A 172 24.72 -34.13 5.87
CA ASP A 172 25.59 -34.76 6.86
C ASP A 172 24.94 -34.78 8.28
N VAL A 173 23.61 -34.88 8.39
CA VAL A 173 22.91 -34.72 9.68
C VAL A 173 23.41 -35.67 10.78
N ASP A 174 23.70 -36.93 10.43
CA ASP A 174 24.26 -37.92 11.37
C ASP A 174 25.63 -37.51 11.90
N LYS A 175 26.47 -36.94 11.03
CA LYS A 175 27.79 -36.42 11.40
C LYS A 175 27.66 -35.19 12.27
N LEU A 176 26.68 -34.32 12.02
CA LEU A 176 26.38 -33.15 12.84
C LEU A 176 25.93 -33.55 14.26
N ILE A 177 25.02 -34.52 14.36
CA ILE A 177 24.54 -35.11 15.62
C ILE A 177 25.73 -35.67 16.43
N LYS A 178 26.57 -36.49 15.80
CA LYS A 178 27.77 -37.07 16.43
C LYS A 178 28.80 -36.01 16.84
N THR A 179 29.07 -35.04 15.97
CA THR A 179 30.09 -33.99 16.19
C THR A 179 29.76 -33.09 17.38
N HIS A 180 28.48 -32.77 17.55
CA HIS A 180 28.01 -31.88 18.62
C HIS A 180 27.44 -32.62 19.83
N LYS A 181 27.49 -33.96 19.84
CA LYS A 181 26.98 -34.81 20.92
C LYS A 181 25.55 -34.41 21.30
N LEU A 182 24.67 -34.32 20.29
CA LEU A 182 23.27 -33.97 20.50
C LEU A 182 22.58 -35.11 21.27
N LYS A 183 21.76 -34.75 22.26
CA LYS A 183 20.85 -35.69 22.94
C LYS A 183 19.78 -36.14 21.95
N SER A 184 19.12 -37.27 22.21
CA SER A 184 18.09 -37.85 21.32
C SER A 184 17.04 -36.83 20.88
N PHE A 185 16.49 -36.08 21.83
CA PHE A 185 15.48 -35.06 21.53
C PHE A 185 16.03 -33.84 20.75
N GLU A 186 17.27 -33.43 20.99
CA GLU A 186 17.92 -32.34 20.23
C GLU A 186 18.20 -32.80 18.78
N ALA A 187 18.60 -34.05 18.61
CA ALA A 187 18.83 -34.65 17.30
C ALA A 187 17.53 -34.75 16.49
N GLU A 188 16.43 -35.16 17.13
CA GLU A 188 15.10 -35.18 16.50
C GLU A 188 14.64 -33.78 16.09
N LEU A 189 14.70 -32.81 17.00
CA LEU A 189 14.36 -31.41 16.71
C LEU A 189 15.19 -30.84 15.56
N VAL A 190 16.50 -31.13 15.53
CA VAL A 190 17.39 -30.71 14.45
C VAL A 190 17.02 -31.36 13.12
N ALA A 191 16.83 -32.68 13.10
CA ALA A 191 16.49 -33.39 11.88
C ALA A 191 15.16 -32.87 11.29
N GLN A 192 14.15 -32.69 12.14
CA GLN A 192 12.87 -32.11 11.75
C GLN A 192 13.04 -30.68 11.22
N SER A 193 13.75 -29.82 11.96
CA SER A 193 13.94 -28.41 11.59
C SER A 193 14.71 -28.25 10.29
N LEU A 194 15.72 -29.08 10.04
CA LEU A 194 16.45 -29.11 8.77
C LEU A 194 15.55 -29.57 7.63
N SER A 195 14.71 -30.60 7.85
CA SER A 195 13.78 -31.08 6.83
C SER A 195 12.76 -30.01 6.44
N GLU A 196 12.11 -29.38 7.42
CA GLU A 196 11.15 -28.29 7.17
C GLU A 196 11.80 -27.12 6.43
N LEU A 197 13.02 -26.74 6.81
CA LEU A 197 13.74 -25.65 6.16
C LEU A 197 14.12 -26.00 4.70
N ILE A 198 14.51 -27.25 4.42
CA ILE A 198 14.80 -27.69 3.05
C ILE A 198 13.55 -27.66 2.18
N GLU A 199 12.40 -28.07 2.72
CA GLU A 199 11.11 -27.96 2.05
C GLU A 199 10.81 -26.49 1.73
N SER A 200 10.89 -25.60 2.72
CA SER A 200 10.65 -24.17 2.53
C SER A 200 11.62 -23.52 1.54
N LEU A 201 12.89 -23.96 1.49
CA LEU A 201 13.88 -23.44 0.55
C LEU A 201 13.49 -23.67 -0.92
N SER A 202 12.83 -24.79 -1.23
CA SER A 202 12.38 -25.09 -2.59
C SER A 202 11.27 -24.13 -3.03
N SER A 203 10.25 -23.97 -2.18
CA SER A 203 9.14 -23.04 -2.33
C SER A 203 9.61 -21.59 -2.45
N ILE A 204 10.45 -21.14 -1.52
CA ILE A 204 11.03 -19.78 -1.56
C ILE A 204 11.87 -19.58 -2.82
N ARG A 205 12.63 -20.58 -3.29
CA ARG A 205 13.42 -20.46 -4.52
C ARG A 205 12.53 -20.23 -5.73
N GLU A 206 11.44 -20.97 -5.86
CA GLU A 206 10.48 -20.78 -6.96
C GLU A 206 9.83 -19.39 -6.88
N ILE A 207 9.27 -19.01 -5.74
CA ILE A 207 8.60 -17.72 -5.58
C ILE A 207 9.58 -16.55 -5.71
N SER A 208 10.85 -16.74 -5.34
CA SER A 208 11.86 -15.69 -5.41
C SER A 208 12.22 -15.27 -6.84
N LYS A 209 11.95 -16.10 -7.85
CA LYS A 209 12.18 -15.74 -9.27
C LYS A 209 11.39 -14.49 -9.65
N ASP A 210 10.19 -14.36 -9.11
CA ASP A 210 9.29 -13.24 -9.35
C ASP A 210 9.36 -12.18 -8.26
N ILE A 211 10.27 -12.29 -7.27
CA ILE A 211 10.27 -11.37 -6.13
C ILE A 211 10.43 -9.92 -6.57
N ASN A 212 11.22 -9.65 -7.62
CA ASN A 212 11.38 -8.29 -8.12
C ASN A 212 10.06 -7.74 -8.68
N TYR A 213 9.27 -8.59 -9.35
CA TYR A 213 7.94 -8.22 -9.83
C TYR A 213 6.97 -8.03 -8.66
N LYS A 214 6.94 -8.97 -7.70
CA LYS A 214 6.02 -8.94 -6.56
C LYS A 214 6.27 -7.80 -5.58
N VAL A 215 7.53 -7.44 -5.33
CA VAL A 215 7.91 -6.35 -4.41
C VAL A 215 8.09 -5.00 -5.12
N GLY A 216 7.69 -4.88 -6.39
CA GLY A 216 7.72 -3.58 -7.07
C GLY A 216 9.10 -3.07 -7.46
N SER A 217 10.09 -3.95 -7.52
CA SER A 217 11.48 -3.58 -7.76
C SER A 217 11.75 -3.35 -9.25
N TYR A 218 11.74 -2.07 -9.60
CA TYR A 218 12.21 -1.39 -10.82
C TYR A 218 13.05 -2.21 -11.82
N SER A 219 12.59 -2.27 -13.07
CA SER A 219 13.42 -2.57 -14.24
C SER A 219 13.87 -1.27 -14.94
N ILE A 220 14.97 -1.32 -15.69
CA ILE A 220 15.43 -0.20 -16.55
C ILE A 220 14.34 0.30 -17.50
N LEU A 221 13.45 -0.59 -17.96
CA LEU A 221 12.33 -0.27 -18.83
C LEU A 221 11.29 0.62 -18.12
N TYR A 222 11.15 0.52 -16.80
CA TYR A 222 10.28 1.38 -16.01
C TYR A 222 10.80 2.82 -15.96
N HIS A 223 12.10 3.00 -15.68
CA HIS A 223 12.71 4.34 -15.70
C HIS A 223 12.64 4.96 -17.09
N LEU A 224 12.78 4.16 -18.15
CA LEU A 224 12.57 4.62 -19.51
C LEU A 224 11.10 5.01 -19.75
N LYS A 225 10.12 4.20 -19.30
CA LYS A 225 8.70 4.52 -19.39
C LYS A 225 8.33 5.78 -18.61
N VAL A 226 8.78 5.92 -17.37
CA VAL A 226 8.60 7.11 -16.52
C VAL A 226 9.28 8.32 -17.12
N PHE A 227 10.51 8.18 -17.63
CA PHE A 227 11.22 9.23 -18.33
C PHE A 227 10.45 9.67 -19.59
N LEU A 228 9.96 8.74 -20.40
CA LEU A 228 9.14 9.01 -21.57
C LEU A 228 7.80 9.65 -21.21
N LEU A 229 7.15 9.21 -20.13
CA LEU A 229 5.92 9.82 -19.61
C LEU A 229 6.18 11.25 -19.11
N LYS A 230 7.27 11.45 -18.37
CA LYS A 230 7.71 12.75 -17.89
C LYS A 230 8.05 13.66 -19.07
N ALA A 231 8.81 13.18 -20.05
CA ALA A 231 9.13 13.88 -21.30
C ALA A 231 7.86 14.26 -22.08
N ALA A 232 6.94 13.31 -22.28
CA ALA A 232 5.66 13.53 -22.95
C ALA A 232 4.76 14.51 -22.18
N SER A 233 4.83 14.54 -20.85
CA SER A 233 4.10 15.52 -20.02
C SER A 233 4.60 16.96 -20.21
N PHE A 234 5.85 17.16 -20.65
CA PHE A 234 6.37 18.48 -21.03
C PHE A 234 5.88 18.93 -22.40
N ILE A 235 5.42 18.00 -23.25
CA ILE A 235 4.90 18.30 -24.59
C ILE A 235 3.37 18.41 -24.46
N ALA A 236 2.91 19.55 -23.98
CA ALA A 236 1.51 19.93 -24.10
C ALA A 236 1.29 20.42 -25.54
N LEU A 237 0.60 19.61 -26.36
CA LEU A 237 0.11 20.12 -27.63
C LEU A 237 -0.87 21.27 -27.32
N PRO A 238 -0.77 22.42 -27.99
CA PRO A 238 -1.65 23.55 -27.75
C PRO A 238 -3.10 23.12 -28.00
N GLY A 239 -3.96 23.38 -27.03
CA GLY A 239 -5.40 23.13 -27.13
C GLY A 239 -6.12 24.13 -26.26
N GLU A 240 -7.12 24.81 -26.82
CA GLU A 240 -7.89 25.81 -26.09
C GLU A 240 -9.04 25.18 -25.31
N HIS A 241 -9.49 25.89 -24.28
CA HIS A 241 -10.58 25.49 -23.38
C HIS A 241 -11.92 25.43 -24.13
N LYS A 242 -12.53 24.24 -24.25
CA LYS A 242 -13.83 24.08 -24.94
C LYS A 242 -15.03 24.40 -24.05
N ILE A 243 -14.94 24.12 -22.75
CA ILE A 243 -16.01 24.47 -21.81
C ILE A 243 -15.80 25.93 -21.34
N SER A 244 -16.80 26.78 -21.56
CA SER A 244 -16.74 28.21 -21.20
C SER A 244 -16.93 28.46 -19.70
N SER A 245 -16.46 29.60 -19.20
CA SER A 245 -16.75 30.04 -17.82
C SER A 245 -18.25 30.21 -17.56
N ASN A 246 -19.02 30.63 -18.57
CA ASN A 246 -20.47 30.76 -18.43
C ASN A 246 -21.13 29.39 -18.19
N THR A 247 -20.72 28.38 -18.96
CA THR A 247 -21.16 27.00 -18.76
C THR A 247 -20.76 26.49 -17.37
N LEU A 248 -19.52 26.76 -16.93
CA LEU A 248 -19.05 26.35 -15.60
C LEU A 248 -19.82 27.04 -14.47
N ASN A 249 -20.16 28.31 -14.61
CA ASN A 249 -20.98 29.04 -13.64
C ASN A 249 -22.41 28.51 -13.57
N GLN A 250 -23.01 28.15 -14.72
CA GLN A 250 -24.35 27.57 -14.76
C GLN A 250 -24.44 26.22 -14.05
N ILE A 251 -23.45 25.34 -14.26
CA ILE A 251 -23.46 24.02 -13.64
C ILE A 251 -23.06 24.08 -12.16
N ASP A 252 -22.40 25.15 -11.72
CA ASP A 252 -21.91 25.30 -10.34
C ASP A 252 -23.04 25.11 -9.33
N GLU A 253 -24.25 25.62 -9.60
CA GLU A 253 -25.42 25.48 -8.74
C GLU A 253 -25.77 24.03 -8.39
N GLU A 254 -25.45 23.08 -9.27
CA GLU A 254 -25.72 21.65 -9.06
C GLU A 254 -24.61 20.92 -8.30
N LEU A 255 -23.41 21.50 -8.25
CA LEU A 255 -22.22 20.88 -7.64
C LEU A 255 -22.18 21.12 -6.14
N LEU A 256 -21.56 20.21 -5.39
CA LEU A 256 -21.37 20.34 -3.95
C LEU A 256 -19.90 20.10 -3.56
N PRO A 257 -19.39 20.78 -2.52
CA PRO A 257 -18.06 20.49 -2.00
C PRO A 257 -17.86 18.99 -1.74
N GLY A 258 -16.76 18.46 -2.28
CA GLY A 258 -16.43 17.03 -2.26
C GLY A 258 -16.83 16.26 -3.52
N ASP A 259 -17.59 16.85 -4.45
CA ASP A 259 -17.82 16.20 -5.75
C ASP A 259 -16.47 15.94 -6.47
N ILE A 260 -16.36 14.80 -7.14
CA ILE A 260 -15.14 14.30 -7.78
C ILE A 260 -15.28 14.53 -9.28
N GLY A 261 -14.41 15.37 -9.83
CA GLY A 261 -14.38 15.65 -11.26
C GLY A 261 -13.35 14.78 -11.99
N VAL A 262 -13.67 14.39 -13.22
CA VAL A 262 -12.74 13.82 -14.18
C VAL A 262 -12.77 14.62 -15.46
N ILE A 263 -11.61 14.76 -16.08
CA ILE A 263 -11.42 15.60 -17.26
C ILE A 263 -10.89 14.76 -18.41
N GLN A 264 -11.61 14.86 -19.52
CA GLN A 264 -11.17 14.35 -20.81
C GLN A 264 -10.41 15.44 -21.54
N ARG A 265 -9.21 15.12 -22.02
CA ARG A 265 -8.42 16.00 -22.90
C ARG A 265 -8.04 15.25 -24.16
N TYR A 266 -8.48 15.76 -25.31
CA TYR A 266 -8.03 15.27 -26.61
C TYR A 266 -6.63 15.82 -26.89
N ASN A 267 -5.87 15.13 -27.74
CA ASN A 267 -4.55 15.57 -28.21
C ASN A 267 -3.46 15.72 -27.12
N LYS A 268 -3.51 14.97 -26.02
CA LYS A 268 -2.33 14.81 -25.16
C LYS A 268 -1.52 13.60 -25.59
N LEU A 269 -0.21 13.76 -25.76
CA LEU A 269 0.73 12.66 -26.01
C LEU A 269 0.70 11.59 -24.91
N SER A 270 0.33 11.96 -23.67
CA SER A 270 0.12 10.99 -22.58
C SER A 270 -0.99 9.98 -22.87
N ASN A 271 -1.96 10.30 -23.74
CA ASN A 271 -3.06 9.41 -24.12
C ASN A 271 -2.59 8.23 -24.99
N ILE A 272 -1.37 8.28 -25.52
CA ILE A 272 -0.75 7.18 -26.25
C ILE A 272 -0.27 6.09 -25.26
N VAL A 273 -0.01 6.45 -24.00
CA VAL A 273 0.60 5.56 -23.00
C VAL A 273 -0.41 5.03 -21.97
N PHE A 274 -1.50 5.76 -21.70
CA PHE A 274 -2.58 5.31 -20.81
C PHE A 274 -3.77 4.79 -21.62
N LYS A 275 -4.40 3.69 -21.17
CA LYS A 275 -5.69 3.27 -21.71
C LYS A 275 -6.71 4.37 -21.39
N GLY A 276 -7.42 4.87 -22.39
CA GLY A 276 -8.55 5.80 -22.21
C GLY A 276 -8.23 7.29 -22.37
N ASN A 277 -9.28 8.08 -22.59
CA ASN A 277 -9.19 9.51 -22.91
C ASN A 277 -9.42 10.41 -21.68
N TRP A 278 -9.80 9.84 -20.53
CA TRP A 278 -9.92 10.56 -19.25
C TRP A 278 -8.54 10.68 -18.62
N THR A 279 -8.03 11.91 -18.54
CA THR A 279 -6.60 12.17 -18.32
C THR A 279 -6.27 12.72 -16.94
N HIS A 280 -7.26 13.19 -16.21
CA HIS A 280 -7.05 13.95 -14.98
C HIS A 280 -8.28 13.87 -14.08
N SER A 281 -8.07 13.96 -12.78
CA SER A 281 -9.12 14.05 -11.76
C SER A 281 -8.91 15.23 -10.82
N LEU A 282 -10.00 15.69 -10.22
CA LEU A 282 -10.03 16.81 -9.29
C LEU A 282 -11.06 16.57 -8.19
N MET A 283 -10.89 17.27 -7.07
CA MET A 283 -11.94 17.40 -6.06
C MET A 283 -12.47 18.82 -6.11
N TYR A 284 -13.79 18.95 -6.28
CA TYR A 284 -14.47 20.23 -6.32
C TYR A 284 -14.74 20.73 -4.90
N LEU A 285 -14.41 21.99 -4.66
CA LEU A 285 -14.64 22.71 -3.40
C LEU A 285 -15.76 23.77 -3.56
N GLY A 286 -15.91 24.32 -4.76
CA GLY A 286 -16.76 25.50 -5.01
C GLY A 286 -16.14 26.79 -4.49
N ARG A 287 -16.91 27.90 -4.58
CA ARG A 287 -16.53 29.18 -3.94
C ARG A 287 -16.41 28.99 -2.43
N PHE A 288 -15.57 29.79 -1.78
CA PHE A 288 -15.40 29.71 -0.33
C PHE A 288 -16.72 29.95 0.42
N SER A 289 -17.53 30.93 0.01
CA SER A 289 -18.88 31.17 0.56
C SER A 289 -19.80 29.94 0.50
N LYS A 290 -19.82 29.25 -0.63
CA LYS A 290 -20.58 28.00 -0.81
C LYS A 290 -20.00 26.86 0.02
N PHE A 291 -18.68 26.73 0.05
CA PHE A 291 -17.95 25.75 0.84
C PHE A 291 -18.27 25.90 2.33
N GLN A 292 -18.15 27.11 2.87
CA GLN A 292 -18.49 27.47 4.23
C GLN A 292 -19.94 27.12 4.56
N ASN A 293 -20.88 27.65 3.77
CA ASN A 293 -22.31 27.41 4.01
C ASN A 293 -22.67 25.92 3.97
N TYR A 294 -22.04 25.12 3.08
CA TYR A 294 -22.31 23.69 3.00
C TYR A 294 -21.94 22.93 4.28
N PHE A 295 -20.80 23.24 4.89
CA PHE A 295 -20.34 22.54 6.10
C PHE A 295 -20.92 23.13 7.40
N ASP A 296 -21.15 24.44 7.47
CA ASP A 296 -21.74 25.10 8.63
C ASP A 296 -23.18 24.65 8.89
N ASN A 297 -23.92 24.33 7.82
CA ASN A 297 -25.29 23.83 7.93
C ASN A 297 -25.38 22.37 8.42
N ASP A 298 -24.28 21.62 8.45
CA ASP A 298 -24.28 20.24 8.96
C ASP A 298 -23.89 20.18 10.44
N ILE A 299 -24.87 19.85 11.29
CA ILE A 299 -24.68 19.76 12.74
C ILE A 299 -23.64 18.72 13.14
N LYS A 300 -23.55 17.59 12.42
CA LYS A 300 -22.60 16.52 12.76
C LYS A 300 -21.16 16.96 12.49
N THR A 301 -20.93 17.63 11.37
CA THR A 301 -19.65 18.26 11.02
C THR A 301 -19.24 19.28 12.06
N ARG A 302 -20.12 20.24 12.41
CA ARG A 302 -19.81 21.26 13.42
C ARG A 302 -19.44 20.67 14.77
N VAL A 303 -20.25 19.73 15.28
CA VAL A 303 -19.98 19.08 16.58
C VAL A 303 -18.67 18.31 16.55
N PHE A 304 -18.40 17.57 15.45
CA PHE A 304 -17.16 16.81 15.30
C PHE A 304 -15.92 17.72 15.33
N TYR A 305 -15.92 18.79 14.53
CA TYR A 305 -14.75 19.69 14.47
C TYR A 305 -14.59 20.55 15.72
N PHE A 306 -15.68 20.93 16.39
CA PHE A 306 -15.60 21.54 17.72
C PHE A 306 -14.87 20.63 18.73
N GLN A 307 -15.24 19.35 18.78
CA GLN A 307 -14.57 18.37 19.65
C GLN A 307 -13.11 18.15 19.23
N ARG A 308 -12.83 18.11 17.92
CA ARG A 308 -11.48 17.97 17.38
C ARG A 308 -10.59 19.15 17.78
N CYS A 309 -11.08 20.39 17.68
CA CYS A 309 -10.39 21.59 18.14
C CYS A 309 -9.98 21.47 19.61
N ILE A 310 -10.90 21.05 20.49
CA ILE A 310 -10.60 20.83 21.92
C ILE A 310 -9.54 19.74 22.09
N SER A 311 -9.68 18.60 21.40
CA SER A 311 -8.77 17.46 21.55
C SER A 311 -7.35 17.74 21.08
N GLU A 312 -7.20 18.69 20.16
CA GLU A 312 -5.90 19.10 19.58
C GLU A 312 -5.37 20.42 20.16
N ASP A 313 -6.02 20.95 21.21
CA ASP A 313 -5.68 22.23 21.87
C ASP A 313 -5.60 23.42 20.89
N LEU A 314 -6.60 23.52 20.00
CA LEU A 314 -6.70 24.57 19.00
C LEU A 314 -7.81 25.57 19.34
N GLN A 315 -7.54 26.86 19.12
CA GLN A 315 -8.50 27.94 19.32
C GLN A 315 -9.49 28.08 18.13
N CYS A 316 -10.22 27.00 17.86
CA CYS A 316 -11.28 26.93 16.84
C CYS A 316 -12.55 26.32 17.41
N ASN A 317 -13.67 26.50 16.72
CA ASN A 317 -14.98 26.01 17.17
C ASN A 317 -15.82 25.32 16.08
N ASP A 318 -15.36 25.35 14.83
CA ASP A 318 -16.05 24.75 13.69
C ASP A 318 -15.05 24.25 12.64
N TYR A 319 -15.58 23.71 11.55
CA TYR A 319 -14.76 23.14 10.48
C TYR A 319 -13.89 24.19 9.77
N ILE A 320 -14.44 25.39 9.54
CA ILE A 320 -13.74 26.44 8.79
C ILE A 320 -12.59 27.01 9.63
N SER A 321 -12.86 27.40 10.87
CA SER A 321 -11.83 27.86 11.82
C SER A 321 -10.77 26.78 12.09
N TYR A 322 -11.15 25.49 12.09
CA TYR A 322 -10.17 24.39 12.15
C TYR A 322 -9.23 24.39 10.94
N LEU A 323 -9.77 24.48 9.72
CA LEU A 323 -8.93 24.53 8.51
C LEU A 323 -8.07 25.79 8.46
N GLU A 324 -8.58 26.95 8.88
CA GLU A 324 -7.82 28.20 8.92
C GLU A 324 -6.61 28.11 9.85
N LEU A 325 -6.76 27.46 11.02
CA LEU A 325 -5.64 27.25 11.94
C LEU A 325 -4.65 26.20 11.44
N LYS A 326 -5.14 25.09 10.87
CA LYS A 326 -4.27 24.00 10.39
C LYS A 326 -3.54 24.34 9.10
N PHE A 327 -4.19 25.09 8.22
CA PHE A 327 -3.72 25.35 6.86
C PHE A 327 -3.87 26.84 6.50
N PRO A 328 -3.23 27.77 7.27
CA PRO A 328 -3.49 29.21 7.16
C PRO A 328 -3.22 29.78 5.76
N ASP A 329 -2.08 29.43 5.15
CA ASP A 329 -1.73 29.91 3.81
C ASP A 329 -2.69 29.39 2.73
N ALA A 330 -3.13 28.14 2.87
CA ALA A 330 -4.08 27.51 1.97
C ALA A 330 -5.46 28.16 2.06
N MET A 331 -5.96 28.34 3.29
CA MET A 331 -7.26 28.96 3.53
C MET A 331 -7.27 30.42 3.11
N LYS A 332 -6.22 31.18 3.42
CA LYS A 332 -6.05 32.54 2.91
C LYS A 332 -6.13 32.58 1.39
N LYS A 333 -5.39 31.69 0.70
CA LYS A 333 -5.44 31.59 -0.77
C LYS A 333 -6.84 31.22 -1.27
N PHE A 334 -7.55 30.33 -0.59
CA PHE A 334 -8.90 29.91 -0.99
C PHE A 334 -9.92 31.05 -0.85
N ILE A 335 -9.91 31.74 0.30
CA ILE A 335 -10.78 32.88 0.62
C ILE A 335 -10.53 34.03 -0.38
N ASP A 336 -9.28 34.46 -0.52
CA ASP A 336 -8.90 35.54 -1.45
C ASP A 336 -9.23 35.13 -2.91
N GLY A 337 -9.11 33.84 -3.21
CA GLY A 337 -9.33 33.25 -4.52
C GLY A 337 -10.78 33.30 -5.00
N GLU A 338 -11.76 33.49 -4.13
CA GLU A 338 -13.16 33.59 -4.51
C GLU A 338 -13.44 34.82 -5.38
N TYR A 339 -12.81 35.95 -5.09
CA TYR A 339 -13.08 37.23 -5.76
C TYR A 339 -12.36 37.39 -7.12
N LEU A 340 -11.60 36.38 -7.53
CA LEU A 340 -10.95 36.38 -8.83
C LEU A 340 -11.96 36.20 -9.97
N LYS A 341 -11.63 36.76 -11.15
CA LYS A 341 -12.40 36.53 -12.38
C LYS A 341 -12.55 35.05 -12.73
N ASP A 342 -11.51 34.27 -12.43
CA ASP A 342 -11.52 32.80 -12.49
C ASP A 342 -11.30 32.30 -11.06
N PRO A 343 -12.37 32.01 -10.29
CA PRO A 343 -12.27 31.74 -8.86
C PRO A 343 -11.55 30.42 -8.58
N ILE A 344 -10.89 30.34 -7.42
CA ILE A 344 -10.35 29.07 -6.91
C ILE A 344 -11.52 28.21 -6.42
N MET A 345 -11.66 27.00 -6.96
CA MET A 345 -12.81 26.12 -6.68
C MET A 345 -12.46 24.63 -6.61
N THR A 346 -11.19 24.27 -6.75
CA THR A 346 -10.76 22.86 -6.86
C THR A 346 -9.48 22.63 -6.08
N ILE A 347 -9.29 21.39 -5.61
CA ILE A 347 -8.01 20.90 -5.10
C ILE A 347 -7.57 19.70 -5.94
N GLU A 348 -6.31 19.73 -6.38
CA GLU A 348 -5.80 18.82 -7.40
C GLU A 348 -4.31 18.55 -7.22
N SER A 349 -3.85 17.35 -7.58
CA SER A 349 -2.43 17.11 -7.79
C SER A 349 -2.05 17.37 -9.25
N LEU A 350 -1.23 18.40 -9.47
CA LEU A 350 -0.73 18.82 -10.77
C LEU A 350 0.81 18.82 -10.77
N LYS A 351 1.42 19.12 -11.92
CA LYS A 351 2.88 19.25 -12.08
C LYS A 351 3.58 20.01 -10.93
N PRO A 352 3.05 21.15 -10.41
CA PRO A 352 3.65 21.88 -9.30
C PRO A 352 3.47 21.23 -7.91
N GLY A 353 2.71 20.14 -7.83
CA GLY A 353 2.28 19.48 -6.60
C GLY A 353 0.77 19.58 -6.38
N VAL A 354 0.33 19.24 -5.17
CA VAL A 354 -1.07 19.41 -4.74
C VAL A 354 -1.34 20.89 -4.50
N ILE A 355 -2.30 21.45 -5.23
CA ILE A 355 -2.63 22.87 -5.19
C ILE A 355 -4.14 23.12 -5.17
N LEU A 356 -4.52 24.25 -4.60
CA LEU A 356 -5.79 24.90 -4.89
C LEU A 356 -5.74 25.56 -6.26
N PHE A 357 -6.75 25.32 -7.10
CA PHE A 357 -6.74 25.70 -8.52
C PHE A 357 -8.04 26.36 -9.01
N ASN A 358 -7.88 27.18 -10.05
CA ASN A 358 -8.94 28.01 -10.61
C ASN A 358 -9.94 27.18 -11.44
N GLN A 359 -11.22 27.54 -11.38
CA GLN A 359 -12.34 26.82 -11.98
C GLN A 359 -12.16 26.58 -13.49
N LYS A 360 -11.94 27.63 -14.29
CA LYS A 360 -11.82 27.51 -15.76
C LYS A 360 -10.56 26.76 -16.16
N LYS A 361 -9.43 27.08 -15.52
CA LYS A 361 -8.16 26.38 -15.80
C LYS A 361 -8.23 24.89 -15.47
N SER A 362 -8.97 24.56 -14.41
CA SER A 362 -9.22 23.19 -13.97
C SER A 362 -10.21 22.48 -14.91
N MET A 363 -11.45 22.96 -14.97
CA MET A 363 -12.60 22.21 -15.50
C MET A 363 -12.95 22.56 -16.96
N GLY A 364 -12.33 23.59 -17.53
CA GLY A 364 -12.69 24.17 -18.83
C GLY A 364 -12.21 23.41 -20.08
N TRP A 365 -11.90 22.11 -20.00
CA TRP A 365 -11.27 21.36 -21.10
C TRP A 365 -12.29 20.77 -22.08
N ASP A 366 -11.97 19.63 -22.72
CA ASP A 366 -12.80 19.06 -23.77
C ASP A 366 -14.10 18.48 -23.22
N ASN A 367 -14.01 17.59 -22.23
CA ASN A 367 -15.18 17.05 -21.54
C ASN A 367 -14.91 16.94 -20.04
N LEU A 368 -15.97 17.03 -19.26
CA LEU A 368 -15.94 17.02 -17.80
C LEU A 368 -17.07 16.12 -17.31
N ALA A 369 -16.79 15.20 -16.40
CA ALA A 369 -17.83 14.52 -15.63
C ALA A 369 -17.59 14.75 -14.15
N LEU A 370 -18.65 15.02 -13.39
CA LEU A 370 -18.59 15.09 -11.93
C LEU A 370 -19.46 14.01 -11.30
N PHE A 371 -18.88 13.37 -10.29
CA PHE A 371 -19.51 12.32 -9.51
C PHE A 371 -19.60 12.74 -8.05
N ARG A 372 -20.74 12.50 -7.42
CA ARG A 372 -20.97 12.79 -6.01
C ARG A 372 -20.76 11.54 -5.18
N PRO A 373 -19.84 11.57 -4.20
CA PRO A 373 -19.75 10.53 -3.17
C PRO A 373 -21.07 10.42 -2.40
N ARG A 374 -21.59 9.20 -2.26
CA ARG A 374 -22.69 8.85 -1.35
C ARG A 374 -22.18 8.70 0.08
N LEU A 375 -21.49 9.74 0.54
CA LEU A 375 -20.92 9.84 1.87
C LEU A 375 -21.62 10.95 2.65
N SER A 376 -21.54 10.86 3.98
CA SER A 376 -22.04 11.92 4.85
C SER A 376 -21.29 13.24 4.62
N THR A 377 -21.91 14.38 4.95
CA THR A 377 -21.24 15.68 4.89
C THR A 377 -19.96 15.69 5.74
N LEU A 378 -19.98 15.03 6.90
CA LEU A 378 -18.80 14.85 7.75
C LEU A 378 -17.69 14.06 7.06
N ASP A 379 -17.99 12.93 6.41
CA ASP A 379 -16.97 12.14 5.71
C ASP A 379 -16.38 12.91 4.52
N LYS A 380 -17.18 13.73 3.82
CA LYS A 380 -16.69 14.65 2.78
C LYS A 380 -15.79 15.74 3.37
N ALA A 381 -16.16 16.32 4.51
CA ALA A 381 -15.34 17.30 5.22
C ALA A 381 -13.96 16.72 5.58
N ARG A 382 -13.95 15.47 6.08
CA ARG A 382 -12.72 14.74 6.43
C ARG A 382 -11.90 14.34 5.21
N ALA A 383 -12.54 14.03 4.08
CA ALA A 383 -11.85 13.77 2.83
C ALA A 383 -11.15 15.04 2.29
N ILE A 384 -11.82 16.19 2.38
CA ILE A 384 -11.24 17.48 2.02
C ILE A 384 -10.14 17.87 3.00
N GLU A 385 -10.31 17.67 4.30
CA GLU A 385 -9.23 17.86 5.30
C GLU A 385 -8.00 17.03 4.93
N ALA A 386 -8.19 15.75 4.57
CA ALA A 386 -7.11 14.89 4.10
C ALA A 386 -6.46 15.44 2.83
N ALA A 387 -7.24 15.99 1.88
CA ALA A 387 -6.68 16.65 0.69
C ALA A 387 -5.84 17.89 1.05
N PHE A 388 -6.34 18.73 1.97
CA PHE A 388 -5.63 19.92 2.48
C PHE A 388 -4.32 19.54 3.16
N SER A 389 -4.29 18.44 3.92
CA SER A 389 -3.05 17.95 4.55
C SER A 389 -1.94 17.58 3.55
N LYS A 390 -2.29 17.43 2.26
CA LYS A 390 -1.36 17.14 1.17
C LYS A 390 -0.98 18.35 0.33
N LEU A 391 -1.48 19.56 0.61
CA LEU A 391 -1.11 20.76 -0.13
C LEU A 391 0.41 20.98 -0.13
N GLY A 392 0.96 21.26 -1.31
CA GLY A 392 2.41 21.39 -1.53
C GLY A 392 3.16 20.06 -1.70
N ALA A 393 2.52 18.90 -1.47
CA ALA A 393 3.14 17.60 -1.75
C ALA A 393 3.50 17.50 -3.25
N PRO A 394 4.73 17.09 -3.61
CA PRO A 394 5.19 17.06 -4.99
C PRO A 394 4.42 16.06 -5.85
N TYR A 395 4.38 16.28 -7.17
CA TYR A 395 3.75 15.35 -8.10
C TYR A 395 4.53 14.02 -8.21
N ASP A 396 3.83 12.88 -8.20
CA ASP A 396 4.51 11.59 -8.38
C ASP A 396 4.73 11.22 -9.84
N TYR A 397 5.88 11.61 -10.38
CA TYR A 397 6.29 11.14 -11.71
C TYR A 397 6.59 9.64 -11.75
N ASN A 398 6.86 9.02 -10.60
CA ASN A 398 7.23 7.63 -10.50
C ASN A 398 6.04 6.70 -10.26
N PHE A 399 4.79 7.18 -10.22
CA PHE A 399 3.56 6.39 -10.00
C PHE A 399 3.71 5.32 -8.91
N ASN A 400 4.39 5.69 -7.83
CA ASN A 400 4.66 4.83 -6.70
C ASN A 400 3.54 5.00 -5.68
N GLY A 401 2.42 4.30 -5.87
CA GLY A 401 1.31 4.24 -4.92
C GLY A 401 1.65 3.60 -3.56
N GLN A 402 2.93 3.40 -3.24
CA GLN A 402 3.38 2.90 -1.96
C GLN A 402 3.60 4.00 -0.92
N THR A 403 3.86 5.25 -1.31
CA THR A 403 4.05 6.36 -0.35
C THR A 403 3.16 7.55 -0.70
N ASN A 404 2.56 8.17 0.32
CA ASN A 404 1.70 9.35 0.14
C ASN A 404 2.50 10.68 0.14
N ASP A 405 3.80 10.61 -0.16
CA ASP A 405 4.72 11.77 -0.18
C ASP A 405 4.73 12.48 -1.53
N ARG A 406 4.25 11.77 -2.55
CA ARG A 406 4.05 12.28 -3.91
C ARG A 406 2.74 11.70 -4.41
N LEU A 407 1.91 12.52 -5.05
CA LEU A 407 0.60 12.07 -5.50
C LEU A 407 0.40 12.41 -6.97
N VAL A 408 -0.12 11.50 -7.77
CA VAL A 408 -0.80 11.85 -9.03
C VAL A 408 -2.23 12.32 -8.75
N CYS A 409 -2.88 12.87 -9.79
CA CYS A 409 -4.22 13.46 -9.66
C CYS A 409 -5.26 12.53 -9.02
N THR A 410 -5.22 11.23 -9.34
CA THR A 410 -6.15 10.19 -8.86
C THR A 410 -5.73 9.61 -7.52
N GLU A 411 -4.43 9.57 -7.21
CA GLU A 411 -3.92 9.17 -5.89
C GLU A 411 -4.40 10.13 -4.81
N LEU A 412 -4.45 11.45 -5.09
CA LEU A 412 -5.05 12.42 -4.16
C LEU A 412 -6.53 12.09 -3.87
N ILE A 413 -7.31 11.73 -4.89
CA ILE A 413 -8.72 11.35 -4.72
C ILE A 413 -8.86 10.06 -3.92
N SER A 414 -8.11 9.03 -4.29
CA SER A 414 -8.09 7.74 -3.59
C SER A 414 -7.71 7.91 -2.12
N TYR A 415 -6.63 8.64 -1.85
CA TYR A 415 -6.16 8.94 -0.50
C TYR A 415 -7.22 9.68 0.32
N SER A 416 -7.76 10.78 -0.21
CA SER A 416 -8.75 11.59 0.49
C SER A 416 -10.02 10.82 0.81
N TYR A 417 -10.48 9.97 -0.11
CA TYR A 417 -11.71 9.19 0.05
C TYR A 417 -11.51 7.77 0.60
N GLN A 418 -10.32 7.43 1.10
CA GLN A 418 -10.07 6.14 1.72
C GLN A 418 -10.91 5.97 3.00
N SER A 419 -11.36 4.76 3.28
CA SER A 419 -12.04 4.46 4.54
C SER A 419 -11.01 4.37 5.68
N ASP A 420 -11.42 4.73 6.89
CA ASP A 420 -10.58 4.49 8.06
C ASP A 420 -11.45 4.16 9.27
N PRO A 421 -11.54 2.87 9.65
CA PRO A 421 -12.37 2.43 10.77
C PRO A 421 -11.83 2.91 12.11
N ARG A 422 -10.52 3.22 12.23
CA ARG A 422 -9.89 3.70 13.47
C ARG A 422 -10.48 5.05 13.90
N ILE A 423 -10.96 5.81 12.92
CA ILE A 423 -11.53 7.14 13.12
C ILE A 423 -12.99 7.20 12.65
N PHE A 424 -13.63 6.06 12.40
CA PHE A 424 -15.02 5.94 11.91
C PHE A 424 -15.31 6.79 10.67
N LYS A 425 -14.37 6.82 9.72
CA LYS A 425 -14.54 7.52 8.43
C LYS A 425 -14.96 6.51 7.36
N GLN A 426 -16.11 6.74 6.75
CA GLN A 426 -16.51 5.98 5.55
C GLN A 426 -15.75 6.50 4.33
N GLY A 427 -15.55 5.63 3.36
CA GLY A 427 -14.79 5.92 2.16
C GLY A 427 -15.45 5.39 0.90
N ILE A 428 -14.75 5.54 -0.21
CA ILE A 428 -15.10 4.93 -1.49
C ILE A 428 -14.05 3.87 -1.79
N SER A 429 -14.52 2.67 -2.12
CA SER A 429 -13.66 1.65 -2.74
C SER A 429 -13.53 1.93 -4.23
N TRP A 430 -12.32 1.84 -4.80
CA TRP A 430 -12.10 2.17 -6.21
C TRP A 430 -11.88 0.92 -7.05
N GLU A 431 -12.36 0.94 -8.30
CA GLU A 431 -11.77 0.08 -9.31
C GLU A 431 -10.32 0.55 -9.53
N MET A 432 -9.38 -0.39 -9.53
CA MET A 432 -7.95 -0.09 -9.67
C MET A 432 -7.35 -0.98 -10.75
N ASN A 433 -6.41 -0.42 -11.50
CA ASN A 433 -5.55 -1.20 -12.38
C ASN A 433 -4.27 -1.61 -11.67
N PHE A 434 -3.55 -2.58 -12.24
CA PHE A 434 -2.26 -3.00 -11.73
C PHE A 434 -1.17 -2.74 -12.75
N VAL A 435 -0.15 -1.99 -12.35
CA VAL A 435 1.06 -1.80 -13.14
C VAL A 435 2.21 -2.42 -12.37
N MET A 436 2.78 -3.50 -12.89
CA MET A 436 3.87 -4.23 -12.21
C MET A 436 3.53 -4.56 -10.76
N ASN A 437 2.28 -4.99 -10.56
CA ASN A 437 1.75 -5.36 -9.26
C ASN A 437 1.56 -4.23 -8.22
N HIS A 438 1.65 -2.97 -8.66
CA HIS A 438 1.19 -1.85 -7.86
C HIS A 438 -0.22 -1.47 -8.27
N PRO A 439 -1.12 -1.25 -7.29
CA PRO A 439 -2.41 -0.66 -7.59
C PRO A 439 -2.20 0.77 -8.09
N VAL A 440 -2.77 1.07 -9.24
CA VAL A 440 -2.75 2.39 -9.86
C VAL A 440 -4.18 2.73 -10.26
N MET A 441 -4.61 3.90 -9.82
CA MET A 441 -5.90 4.46 -10.20
C MET A 441 -5.72 5.40 -11.38
N TYR A 442 -6.44 5.18 -12.47
CA TYR A 442 -6.55 6.12 -13.58
C TYR A 442 -7.84 6.93 -13.49
N ALA A 443 -7.90 8.07 -14.19
CA ALA A 443 -9.09 8.92 -14.13
C ALA A 443 -10.32 8.23 -14.75
N PHE A 444 -10.13 7.32 -15.71
CA PHE A 444 -11.23 6.52 -16.25
C PHE A 444 -11.76 5.49 -15.23
N ASP A 445 -10.93 5.04 -14.27
CA ASP A 445 -11.35 4.09 -13.24
C ASP A 445 -12.44 4.66 -12.34
N ILE A 446 -12.50 5.99 -12.17
CA ILE A 446 -13.61 6.68 -11.46
C ILE A 446 -14.93 6.46 -12.22
N VAL A 447 -14.90 6.64 -13.54
CA VAL A 447 -16.06 6.49 -14.42
C VAL A 447 -16.50 5.02 -14.46
N GLU A 448 -15.52 4.11 -14.54
CA GLU A 448 -15.75 2.66 -14.50
C GLU A 448 -16.35 2.21 -13.16
N THR A 449 -15.82 2.72 -12.03
CA THR A 449 -16.35 2.47 -10.68
C THR A 449 -17.84 2.83 -10.61
N TYR A 450 -18.21 4.01 -11.13
CA TYR A 450 -19.62 4.41 -11.21
C TYR A 450 -20.46 3.40 -12.00
N PHE A 451 -20.09 3.10 -13.24
CA PHE A 451 -20.92 2.23 -14.10
C PHE A 451 -20.98 0.78 -13.62
N LYS A 452 -19.87 0.22 -13.12
CA LYS A 452 -19.84 -1.16 -12.60
C LYS A 452 -20.73 -1.34 -11.37
N ARG A 453 -20.99 -0.28 -10.61
CA ARG A 453 -21.73 -0.33 -9.33
C ARG A 453 -23.09 0.33 -9.37
N LYS A 454 -23.41 1.07 -10.44
CA LYS A 454 -24.72 1.72 -10.61
C LYS A 454 -25.86 0.71 -10.44
N GLY A 455 -26.82 1.05 -9.59
CA GLY A 455 -28.02 0.23 -9.34
C GLY A 455 -27.76 -1.00 -8.45
N LYS A 456 -26.53 -1.21 -7.97
CA LYS A 456 -26.19 -2.27 -7.03
C LYS A 456 -26.19 -1.74 -5.59
N SER A 457 -26.24 -2.65 -4.61
CA SER A 457 -26.19 -2.31 -3.19
C SER A 457 -24.88 -1.63 -2.77
N ASN A 458 -23.80 -1.81 -3.53
CA ASN A 458 -22.49 -1.20 -3.31
C ASN A 458 -22.24 0.05 -4.17
N GLN A 459 -23.29 0.74 -4.63
CA GLN A 459 -23.13 2.01 -5.34
C GLN A 459 -22.70 3.12 -4.38
N GLU A 460 -21.49 3.63 -4.54
CA GLU A 460 -20.91 4.71 -3.72
C GLU A 460 -20.86 6.07 -4.43
N LEU A 461 -21.19 6.14 -5.73
CA LEU A 461 -21.13 7.35 -6.56
C LEU A 461 -22.44 7.61 -7.29
N ASP A 462 -22.81 8.88 -7.41
CA ASP A 462 -23.86 9.37 -8.30
C ASP A 462 -23.29 10.28 -9.39
N LEU A 463 -23.69 10.13 -10.64
CA LEU A 463 -23.36 11.08 -11.70
C LEU A 463 -24.14 12.38 -11.46
N VAL A 464 -23.43 13.48 -11.22
CA VAL A 464 -24.03 14.82 -11.07
C VAL A 464 -24.27 15.43 -12.44
N ILE A 465 -23.20 15.49 -13.23
CA ILE A 465 -23.25 16.07 -14.57
C ILE A 465 -22.16 15.49 -15.46
N TYR A 466 -22.48 15.32 -16.74
CA TYR A 466 -21.52 15.16 -17.81
C TYR A 466 -21.63 16.36 -18.76
N VAL A 467 -20.54 17.10 -18.92
CA VAL A 467 -20.43 18.22 -19.86
C VAL A 467 -19.57 17.77 -21.01
N LYS A 468 -20.15 17.82 -22.21
CA LYS A 468 -19.52 17.40 -23.46
C LYS A 468 -19.22 18.62 -24.31
N GLY A 469 -17.95 18.86 -24.58
CA GLY A 469 -17.51 19.88 -25.52
C GLY A 469 -17.93 19.54 -26.94
N GLU A 470 -18.34 20.55 -27.69
CA GLU A 470 -18.73 20.38 -29.09
C GLU A 470 -17.49 20.20 -29.98
N LYS A 471 -17.62 19.39 -31.04
CA LYS A 471 -16.50 19.13 -31.94
C LYS A 471 -16.22 20.37 -32.78
N GLY A 472 -14.99 20.88 -32.72
CA GLY A 472 -14.50 21.93 -33.62
C GLY A 472 -14.84 23.37 -33.20
N GLU A 473 -15.55 23.57 -32.08
CA GLU A 473 -15.98 24.91 -31.66
C GLU A 473 -15.52 25.22 -30.22
N PHE A 474 -14.78 26.32 -30.06
CA PHE A 474 -14.29 26.78 -28.76
C PHE A 474 -15.40 27.45 -27.94
N GLY A 475 -15.38 27.25 -26.63
CA GLY A 475 -16.37 27.81 -25.71
C GLY A 475 -17.77 27.21 -25.82
N LYS A 476 -18.01 26.23 -26.69
CA LYS A 476 -19.28 25.54 -26.81
C LYS A 476 -19.22 24.15 -26.20
N ALA A 477 -20.07 23.95 -25.20
CA ALA A 477 -20.29 22.66 -24.57
C ALA A 477 -21.76 22.54 -24.21
N ARG A 478 -22.23 21.29 -24.15
CA ARG A 478 -23.60 20.97 -23.74
C ARG A 478 -23.59 19.94 -22.63
N ARG A 479 -24.72 19.78 -21.96
CA ARG A 479 -24.96 18.62 -21.11
C ARG A 479 -24.96 17.36 -22.00
N GLY A 480 -24.07 16.43 -21.68
CA GLY A 480 -24.01 15.10 -22.26
C GLY A 480 -24.96 14.16 -21.54
N SER A 481 -25.44 13.14 -22.24
CA SER A 481 -26.23 12.07 -21.62
C SER A 481 -25.33 11.03 -20.95
N GLU A 482 -25.86 10.32 -19.96
CA GLU A 482 -25.15 9.22 -19.33
C GLU A 482 -24.79 8.10 -20.34
N ALA A 483 -25.67 7.82 -21.30
CA ALA A 483 -25.39 6.86 -22.37
C ALA A 483 -24.21 7.29 -23.27
N GLU A 484 -23.98 8.60 -23.43
CA GLU A 484 -22.80 9.10 -24.12
C GLU A 484 -21.54 8.96 -23.26
N LEU A 485 -21.64 9.17 -21.94
CA LEU A 485 -20.54 8.96 -21.01
C LEU A 485 -20.13 7.48 -20.97
N LEU A 486 -21.09 6.55 -20.94
CA LEU A 486 -20.84 5.11 -20.96
C LEU A 486 -20.02 4.68 -22.17
N LYS A 487 -20.27 5.27 -23.35
CA LYS A 487 -19.50 4.99 -24.58
C LYS A 487 -18.02 5.42 -24.50
N THR A 488 -17.62 6.15 -23.45
CA THR A 488 -16.23 6.61 -23.27
C THR A 488 -15.37 5.66 -22.43
N VAL A 489 -15.96 4.62 -21.85
CA VAL A 489 -15.28 3.61 -21.05
C VAL A 489 -15.54 2.21 -21.61
N ASP A 490 -14.56 1.32 -21.47
CA ASP A 490 -14.73 -0.09 -21.80
C ASP A 490 -14.92 -0.88 -20.49
N LEU A 491 -16.07 -1.53 -20.33
CA LEU A 491 -16.43 -2.28 -19.12
C LEU A 491 -16.13 -3.78 -19.23
N LYS A 492 -15.46 -4.22 -20.31
CA LYS A 492 -15.22 -5.65 -20.58
C LYS A 492 -14.07 -6.28 -19.79
N ASP A 493 -13.29 -5.48 -19.06
CA ASP A 493 -12.12 -5.91 -18.27
C ASP A 493 -12.45 -6.25 -16.80
#